data_AF-A0A3C1JD89-F1
#
_entry.id   AF-A0A3C1JD89-F1
#
_cell.length_a   1.000
_cell.length_b   1.000
_cell.length_c   1.000
_cell.angle_alpha   90.00
_cell.angle_beta   90.00
_cell.angle_gamma   90.00
#
_symmetry.space_group_name_H-M   'P 1'
#
loop_
_entity.id
_entity.type
_entity.pdbx_description
1 polymer ?
#
loop_
_entity_poly.entity_id
_entity_poly.type
_entity_poly.pdbx_seq_one_letter_code
_entity_poly.pdbx_strand_id
1 'polypeptide(L)' 'MKLSEVKRRNRILGIIGAAVLFQAGGVDARLRALGGTLFSFTVLVLLFFLVPIAIEYLERKFTK' A
#
# COMPACT_ATOMS: atom_id res chain seq x y z
N MET A 1 17.63 18.59 3.18
CA MET A 1 16.64 18.00 2.25
C MET A 1 15.42 18.89 2.24
N LYS A 2 14.91 19.27 1.06
CA LYS A 2 13.68 20.06 0.99
C LYS A 2 12.53 19.23 1.59
N LEU A 3 11.61 19.85 2.34
CA LEU A 3 10.44 19.17 2.94
C LEU A 3 9.64 18.32 1.93
N SER A 4 9.65 18.70 0.65
CA SER A 4 9.06 17.94 -0.46
C SER A 4 9.73 16.59 -0.71
N GLU A 5 11.06 16.49 -0.55
CA GLU A 5 11.82 15.24 -0.74
C GLU A 5 11.55 14.26 0.40
N VAL A 6 11.46 14.75 1.64
CA VAL A 6 11.17 13.91 2.81
C VAL A 6 9.77 13.31 2.67
N LYS A 7 8.78 14.11 2.26
CA LYS A 7 7.41 13.63 2.02
C LYS A 7 7.35 12.62 0.88
N ARG A 8 8.10 12.85 -0.21
CA ARG A 8 8.21 11.91 -1.33
C ARG A 8 8.87 10.60 -0.89
N ARG A 9 9.92 10.67 -0.08
CA ARG A 9 10.66 9.51 0.41
C ARG A 9 9.83 8.68 1.40
N ASN A 10 9.10 9.32 2.31
CA ASN A 10 8.15 8.62 3.19
C ASN A 10 7.02 7.95 2.39
N ARG A 11 6.52 8.59 1.33
CA ARG A 11 5.53 7.98 0.44
C ARG A 11 6.08 6.75 -0.27
N ILE A 12 7.31 6.82 -0.78
CA ILE A 12 7.99 5.69 -1.42
C ILE A 12 8.24 4.56 -0.41
N LEU A 13 8.69 4.88 0.81
CA LEU A 13 8.91 3.87 1.85
C LEU A 13 7.61 3.23 2.32
N GLY A 14 6.51 3.98 2.44
CA GLY A 14 5.19 3.44 2.76
C GLY A 14 4.64 2.54 1.65
N ILE A 15 4.88 2.91 0.39
CA ILE A 15 4.55 2.11 -0.78
C ILE A 15 5.34 0.78 -0.79
N ILE A 16 6.65 0.85 -0.58
CA ILE A 16 7.52 -0.34 -0.54
C ILE A 16 7.15 -1.22 0.65
N GLY A 17 6.92 -0.63 1.83
CA GLY A 17 6.50 -1.34 3.03
C GLY A 17 5.17 -2.06 2.83
N ALA A 18 4.18 -1.39 2.23
CA ALA A 18 2.89 -2.02 1.89
C ALA A 18 3.08 -3.17 0.89
N ALA A 19 3.86 -2.98 -0.17
CA ALA A 19 4.13 -4.03 -1.15
C ALA A 19 4.82 -5.26 -0.53
N VAL A 20 5.80 -5.04 0.35
CA VAL A 20 6.51 -6.11 1.07
C VAL A 20 5.57 -6.83 2.04
N LEU A 21 4.73 -6.11 2.79
CA LEU A 21 3.73 -6.71 3.69
C LEU A 21 2.68 -7.50 2.91
N PHE A 22 2.28 -7.05 1.73
CA PHE A 22 1.39 -7.79 0.84
C PHE A 22 2.00 -9.09 0.34
N GLN A 23 3.29 -9.06 0.01
CA GLN A 23 4.04 -10.24 -0.42
C GLN A 23 4.24 -11.22 0.74
N ALA A 24 4.70 -10.72 1.90
CA ALA A 24 4.98 -11.53 3.09
C ALA A 24 3.71 -12.10 3.74
N GLY A 25 2.57 -11.41 3.63
CA GLY A 25 1.28 -11.85 4.16
C GLY A 25 0.60 -12.96 3.35
N GLY A 26 1.18 -13.39 2.22
CA GLY A 26 0.58 -14.42 1.35
C GLY A 26 -0.77 -14.01 0.74
N VAL A 27 -1.05 -12.71 0.72
CA VAL A 27 -2.34 -12.16 0.30
C VAL A 27 -2.60 -12.43 -1.18
N ASP A 28 -1.54 -12.40 -2.00
CA ASP A 28 -1.61 -12.76 -3.42
C ASP A 28 -2.02 -14.23 -3.64
N ALA A 29 -1.51 -15.17 -2.83
CA ALA A 29 -1.88 -16.58 -2.96
C ALA A 29 -3.35 -16.83 -2.58
N ARG A 30 -3.83 -16.18 -1.52
CA ARG A 30 -5.24 -16.26 -1.09
C ARG A 30 -6.20 -15.59 -2.07
N LEU A 31 -5.84 -14.42 -2.60
CA LEU A 31 -6.63 -13.71 -3.61
C LEU A 31 -6.70 -14.49 -4.92
N ARG A 32 -5.58 -15.09 -5.35
CA ARG A 32 -5.57 -15.98 -6.53
C ARG A 32 -6.44 -17.21 -6.32
N ALA A 33 -6.46 -17.79 -5.13
CA ALA A 33 -7.32 -18.94 -4.83
C ALA A 33 -8.81 -18.57 -4.91
N LEU A 34 -9.19 -17.34 -4.56
CA LEU A 34 -10.59 -16.88 -4.54
C LEU A 34 -11.10 -16.40 -5.90
N GLY A 35 -10.26 -15.79 -6.75
CA GLY A 35 -10.72 -15.15 -7.98
C GLY A 35 -9.75 -15.25 -9.17
N GLY A 36 -8.66 -16.00 -9.04
CA GLY A 36 -7.65 -16.15 -10.07
C GLY A 36 -6.66 -14.97 -10.16
N THR A 37 -5.73 -15.07 -11.10
CA THR A 37 -4.59 -14.15 -11.25
C THR A 37 -4.99 -12.70 -11.54
N LEU A 38 -5.96 -12.50 -12.43
CA LEU A 38 -6.43 -11.17 -12.83
C LEU A 38 -7.15 -10.42 -11.70
N PHE A 39 -7.93 -11.15 -10.90
CA PHE A 39 -8.57 -10.62 -9.71
C PHE A 39 -7.54 -10.21 -8.67
N SER A 40 -6.59 -11.10 -8.35
CA SER A 40 -5.51 -10.81 -7.40
C SER A 40 -4.71 -9.58 -7.81
N PHE A 41 -4.32 -9.50 -9.10
CA PHE A 41 -3.57 -8.35 -9.62
C PHE A 41 -4.35 -7.05 -9.47
N THR A 42 -5.63 -7.04 -9.83
CA THR A 42 -6.49 -5.85 -9.74
C THR A 42 -6.64 -5.37 -8.29
N VAL A 43 -6.87 -6.31 -7.36
CA VAL A 43 -7.01 -6.03 -5.93
C VAL A 43 -5.70 -5.51 -5.34
N LEU A 44 -4.57 -6.09 -5.71
CA LEU A 44 -3.25 -5.63 -5.27
C LEU A 44 -2.94 -4.22 -5.77
N VAL A 45 -3.24 -3.91 -7.03
CA VAL A 45 -3.08 -2.57 -7.58
C VAL A 45 -3.97 -1.57 -6.83
N LEU A 46 -5.23 -1.91 -6.59
CA LEU A 46 -6.14 -1.07 -5.80
C LEU A 46 -5.60 -0.82 -4.39
N LEU A 47 -5.16 -1.87 -3.69
CA LEU A 47 -4.65 -1.75 -2.33
C LEU A 47 -3.34 -0.95 -2.27
N PHE A 48 -2.49 -1.08 -3.28
CA PHE A 48 -1.27 -0.29 -3.41
C PHE A 48 -1.55 1.23 -3.46
N PHE A 49 -2.65 1.66 -4.09
CA PHE A 49 -3.05 3.07 -4.10
C PHE A 49 -3.86 3.47 -2.87
N LEU A 50 -4.78 2.62 -2.42
CA LEU A 50 -5.69 2.90 -1.30
C LEU A 50 -4.97 2.92 0.04
N VAL A 51 -4.02 2.02 0.29
CA VAL A 51 -3.33 1.92 1.59
C VAL A 51 -2.54 3.18 1.92
N PRO A 52 -1.71 3.76 1.03
CA PRO A 52 -1.04 5.02 1.32
C PRO A 52 -2.01 6.19 1.55
N ILE A 53 -3.13 6.23 0.83
CA ILE A 53 -4.16 7.25 1.01
C ILE A 53 -4.84 7.08 2.38
N ALA A 54 -5.16 5.85 2.75
CA ALA A 54 -5.74 5.53 4.06
C ALA A 54 -4.77 5.86 5.19
N ILE A 55 -3.48 5.54 5.06
CA ILE A 55 -2.45 5.90 6.04
C ILE A 55 -2.34 7.43 6.13
N GLU A 56 -2.25 8.14 5.00
CA GLU A 56 -2.18 9.61 5.01
C GLU A 56 -3.43 10.23 5.65
N TYR A 57 -4.62 9.66 5.41
CA TYR A 57 -5.85 10.08 6.05
C TYR A 57 -5.84 9.82 7.56
N LEU A 58 -5.38 8.64 7.99
CA LEU A 58 -5.26 8.30 9.41
C LEU A 58 -4.24 9.21 10.11
N GLU A 59 -3.07 9.45 9.51
CA GLU A 59 -2.08 10.39 10.04
C GLU A 59 -2.68 11.79 10.20
N ARG A 60 -3.41 12.30 9.20
CA ARG A 60 -4.10 13.60 9.30
C ARG A 60 -5.17 13.64 10.39
N LYS A 61 -5.86 12.51 10.64
CA LYS A 61 -6.94 12.40 11.62
C LYS A 61 -6.43 12.26 13.06
N PHE A 62 -5.28 11.60 13.27
CA PHE A 62 -4.74 11.32 14.61
C PHE A 62 -3.58 12.24 15.01
N THR A 63 -2.98 12.99 14.08
CA THR A 63 -1.89 13.95 14.35
C THR A 63 -2.39 15.40 14.46
N LYS A 64 -3.71 15.62 14.32
CA LYS A 64 -4.38 16.89 14.64
C LYS A 64 -5.22 16.74 15.90
#